data_AF-A0A1I7X923-F1
#
_entry.id   AF-A0A1I7X923-F1
#
_cell.length_a   1.000
_cell.length_b   1.000
_cell.length_c   1.000
_cell.angle_alpha   90.00
_cell.angle_beta   90.00
_cell.angle_gamma   90.00
#
_symmetry.space_group_name_H-M   'P 1'
#
loop_
_entity.id
_entity.type
_entity.pdbx_description
1 polymer ?
#
loop_
_entity_poly.entity_id
_entity_poly.type
_entity_poly.pdbx_seq_one_letter_code
_entity_poly.pdbx_strand_id
1 'polypeptide(L)'
;MYYKLKSSVYDVNEPRSLVDMLATDGCADKPCLNGGTCIARFGKKYNCICPPHKTGDNCDMDINECEIYKGTHAGCQNNASCIDIDGGFM
;
A
#
# COMPACT_ATOMS: atom_id res chain seq x y z
N MET A 1 -0.47 -47.85 16.14
CA MET A 1 0.51 -47.76 15.03
C MET A 1 -0.26 -48.16 13.77
N TYR A 2 -0.66 -47.33 12.80
CA TYR A 2 -0.20 -46.03 12.27
C TYR A 2 -1.39 -45.24 11.64
N TYR A 3 -1.50 -43.96 12.03
CA TYR A 3 -1.97 -42.71 11.36
C TYR A 3 -3.37 -42.50 10.69
N LYS A 4 -4.01 -41.39 11.10
CA LYS A 4 -5.22 -40.74 10.54
C LYS A 4 -5.09 -40.37 9.06
N LEU A 5 -6.17 -40.50 8.29
CA LEU A 5 -6.40 -39.71 7.07
C LEU A 5 -7.89 -39.32 6.99
N LYS A 6 -8.24 -38.11 7.44
CA LYS A 6 -9.52 -37.47 7.07
C LYS A 6 -9.29 -36.71 5.76
N SER A 7 -9.88 -37.19 4.67
CA SER A 7 -9.87 -36.49 3.38
C SER A 7 -11.30 -36.15 2.96
N SER A 8 -11.57 -34.85 2.86
CA SER A 8 -12.53 -34.21 1.96
C SER A 8 -14.04 -34.50 2.11
N VAL A 9 -14.63 -34.10 3.24
CA VAL A 9 -16.01 -33.61 3.25
C VAL A 9 -15.95 -32.13 3.59
N TYR A 10 -16.21 -31.27 2.59
CA TYR A 10 -16.38 -29.83 2.79
C TYR A 10 -17.73 -29.63 3.49
N ASP A 11 -17.68 -29.25 4.77
CA ASP A 11 -18.85 -29.00 5.59
C ASP A 11 -19.27 -27.52 5.47
N VAL A 12 -20.50 -27.27 5.00
CA VAL A 12 -21.05 -25.92 4.75
C VAL A 12 -21.71 -25.29 5.98
N ASN A 13 -21.57 -25.88 7.17
CA ASN A 13 -22.28 -25.44 8.39
C ASN A 13 -21.35 -25.16 9.59
N GLU A 14 -20.14 -24.63 9.36
CA GLU A 14 -19.28 -24.05 10.41
C GLU A 14 -18.99 -22.56 10.10
N PRO A 15 -19.30 -21.61 11.01
CA PRO A 15 -19.33 -20.19 10.67
C PRO A 15 -17.96 -19.46 10.63
N ARG A 16 -16.79 -20.12 10.52
CA ARG A 16 -15.50 -19.40 10.50
C ARG A 16 -14.39 -20.05 9.65
N SER A 17 -13.94 -19.32 8.62
CA SER A 17 -12.52 -18.94 8.39
C SER A 17 -11.85 -19.26 7.02
N LEU A 18 -12.49 -19.81 5.99
CA LEU A 18 -11.81 -19.98 4.67
C LEU A 18 -12.47 -19.26 3.49
N VAL A 19 -13.78 -19.00 3.53
CA VAL A 19 -14.48 -18.34 2.41
C VAL A 19 -14.36 -16.80 2.47
N ASP A 20 -14.36 -16.22 3.68
CA ASP A 20 -14.18 -14.76 3.87
C ASP A 20 -12.79 -14.25 3.51
N MET A 21 -11.78 -15.12 3.56
CA MET A 21 -10.38 -14.76 3.27
C MET A 21 -10.11 -14.54 1.77
N LEU A 22 -11.04 -14.92 0.89
CA LEU A 22 -10.96 -14.69 -0.56
C LEU A 22 -12.02 -13.72 -1.08
N ALA A 23 -13.12 -13.53 -0.35
CA ALA A 23 -14.27 -12.76 -0.82
C ALA A 23 -14.22 -11.27 -0.43
N THR A 24 -13.33 -10.87 0.49
CA THR A 24 -13.26 -9.46 0.90
C THR A 24 -12.25 -8.70 0.03
N ASP A 25 -12.68 -7.66 -0.67
CA ASP A 25 -11.80 -6.78 -1.45
C ASP A 25 -11.20 -5.68 -0.55
N GLY A 26 -9.90 -5.72 -0.31
CA GLY A 26 -9.17 -4.70 0.45
C GLY A 26 -9.21 -3.29 -0.17
N CYS A 27 -9.64 -3.15 -1.43
CA CYS A 27 -9.80 -1.86 -2.11
C CYS A 27 -11.22 -1.28 -2.05
N ALA A 28 -12.18 -1.98 -1.44
CA ALA A 28 -13.58 -1.56 -1.41
C ALA A 28 -13.80 -0.15 -0.84
N ASP A 29 -13.05 0.20 0.21
CA ASP A 29 -13.16 1.50 0.90
C ASP A 29 -12.29 2.60 0.27
N LYS A 30 -11.65 2.33 -0.89
CA LYS A 30 -10.72 3.25 -1.56
C LYS A 30 -9.63 3.80 -0.61
N PRO A 31 -8.83 2.92 0.00
CA PRO A 31 -7.87 3.32 1.02
C PRO A 31 -6.70 4.17 0.48
N CYS A 32 -6.39 4.09 -0.82
CA CYS A 32 -5.30 4.86 -1.42
C CYS A 32 -5.75 6.30 -1.72
N LEU A 33 -5.02 7.27 -1.16
CA LEU A 33 -5.29 8.69 -1.28
C LEU A 33 -4.47 9.34 -2.40
N ASN A 34 -4.75 10.62 -2.65
CA ASN A 34 -3.99 11.48 -3.57
C ASN A 34 -3.84 10.93 -5.00
N GLY A 35 -4.79 10.11 -5.46
CA GLY A 35 -4.74 9.50 -6.79
C GLY A 35 -3.91 8.21 -6.86
N GLY A 36 -3.55 7.61 -5.72
CA GLY A 36 -2.92 6.30 -5.66
C GLY A 36 -3.79 5.19 -6.24
N THR A 37 -3.15 4.20 -6.88
CA THR A 37 -3.82 3.02 -7.44
C THR A 37 -3.87 1.91 -6.41
N CYS A 38 -5.08 1.46 -6.05
CA CYS A 38 -5.26 0.35 -5.11
C CYS A 38 -5.15 -1.00 -5.81
N ILE A 39 -4.35 -1.90 -5.23
CA ILE A 39 -4.22 -3.29 -5.65
C ILE A 39 -4.72 -4.19 -4.52
N ALA A 40 -5.83 -4.87 -4.76
CA ALA A 40 -6.40 -5.84 -3.83
C ALA A 40 -5.44 -7.02 -3.65
N ARG A 41 -5.29 -7.48 -2.40
CA ARG A 41 -4.53 -8.67 -2.02
C ARG A 41 -5.49 -9.68 -1.40
N PHE A 42 -4.93 -10.80 -0.93
CA PHE A 42 -5.72 -11.86 -0.31
C PHE A 42 -6.43 -11.34 0.96
N GLY A 43 -7.76 -11.49 0.99
CA GLY A 43 -8.64 -11.00 2.04
C GLY A 43 -8.66 -9.47 2.12
N LYS A 44 -8.81 -8.92 3.33
CA LYS A 44 -8.85 -7.46 3.57
C LYS A 44 -7.54 -6.71 3.28
N LYS A 45 -6.51 -7.39 2.78
CA LYS A 45 -5.21 -6.77 2.51
C LYS A 45 -5.24 -6.03 1.18
N TYR A 46 -4.47 -4.96 1.09
CA TYR A 46 -4.26 -4.19 -0.12
C TYR A 46 -2.84 -3.61 -0.15
N ASN A 47 -2.43 -3.13 -1.32
CA ASN A 47 -1.27 -2.26 -1.47
C ASN A 47 -1.66 -1.06 -2.32
N CYS A 48 -1.12 0.10 -1.98
CA CYS A 48 -1.23 1.29 -2.83
C CYS A 48 0.03 1.45 -3.70
N ILE A 49 -0.18 1.74 -4.97
CA ILE A 49 0.86 2.33 -5.83
C ILE A 49 0.66 3.83 -5.78
N CYS A 50 1.62 4.55 -5.20
CA CYS A 50 1.54 5.99 -5.06
C CYS A 50 1.93 6.71 -6.34
N PRO A 51 1.29 7.86 -6.63
CA PRO A 51 1.74 8.74 -7.69
C PRO A 51 3.13 9.31 -7.34
N PRO A 52 3.82 9.91 -8.32
CA PRO A 52 4.99 10.75 -8.03
C PRO A 52 4.65 11.76 -6.91
N HIS A 53 5.61 12.04 -6.03
CA HIS A 53 5.53 12.98 -4.90
C HIS A 53 4.71 12.52 -3.67
N LYS A 54 4.09 11.32 -3.69
CA LYS A 54 3.40 10.76 -2.50
C LYS A 54 4.03 9.45 -2.02
N THR A 55 3.91 9.20 -0.73
CA THR A 55 4.44 8.03 -0.03
C THR A 55 3.51 7.60 1.11
N GLY A 56 3.88 6.53 1.80
CA GLY A 56 3.07 5.89 2.84
C GLY A 56 2.22 4.74 2.31
N ASP A 57 1.72 3.93 3.24
CA ASP A 57 0.91 2.74 2.93
C ASP A 57 -0.37 3.10 2.17
N ASN A 58 -0.87 4.32 2.39
CA ASN A 58 -2.09 4.87 1.82
C ASN A 58 -1.84 6.04 0.86
N CYS A 59 -0.58 6.35 0.51
CA CYS A 59 -0.22 7.50 -0.31
C CYS A 59 -0.70 8.85 0.28
N ASP A 60 -0.76 8.92 1.60
CA ASP A 60 -1.25 10.04 2.39
C ASP A 60 -0.12 10.98 2.83
N MET A 61 1.12 10.53 2.73
CA MET A 61 2.29 11.34 3.07
C MET A 61 2.91 11.95 1.82
N ASP A 62 3.46 13.15 1.99
CA ASP A 62 4.24 13.82 0.97
C ASP A 62 5.69 13.32 1.00
N ILE A 63 6.34 13.31 -0.15
CA ILE A 63 7.76 12.96 -0.25
C ILE A 63 8.57 14.21 0.05
N ASN A 64 9.58 14.11 0.93
CA ASN A 64 10.51 15.22 1.09
C ASN A 64 11.55 15.23 -0.04
N GLU A 65 11.31 15.99 -1.11
CA GLU A 65 12.24 16.01 -2.24
C GLU A 65 13.57 16.70 -1.90
N CYS A 66 13.57 17.60 -0.91
CA CYS A 66 14.79 18.25 -0.43
C CYS A 66 15.83 17.24 0.07
N GLU A 67 15.40 16.20 0.79
CA GLU A 67 16.28 15.14 1.27
C GLU A 67 16.63 14.13 0.19
N ILE A 68 15.73 13.87 -0.78
CA ILE A 68 16.02 12.96 -1.91
C ILE A 68 17.05 13.56 -2.88
N TYR A 69 16.90 14.84 -3.24
CA TYR A 69 17.74 15.48 -4.26
C TYR A 69 18.94 16.25 -3.69
N LYS A 70 19.14 16.21 -2.37
CA LYS A 70 20.24 16.87 -1.67
C LYS A 70 21.61 16.53 -2.28
N GLY A 71 22.34 17.55 -2.72
CA GLY A 71 23.68 17.38 -3.29
C GLY A 71 23.70 16.77 -4.70
N THR A 72 22.54 16.60 -5.34
CA THR A 72 22.44 16.16 -6.73
C THR A 72 22.21 17.35 -7.66
N HIS A 73 22.43 17.17 -8.96
CA HIS A 73 22.11 18.20 -9.96
C HIS A 73 20.59 18.46 -10.09
N ALA A 74 19.76 17.52 -9.65
CA ALA A 74 18.30 17.67 -9.65
C ALA A 74 17.77 18.52 -8.47
N GLY A 75 18.57 18.73 -7.42
CA GLY A 75 18.19 19.53 -6.26
C GLY A 75 18.48 21.03 -6.42
N CYS A 76 18.19 21.81 -5.37
CA CYS A 76 18.47 23.25 -5.34
C CYS A 76 19.99 23.52 -5.47
N GLN A 77 20.36 24.43 -6.37
CA GLN A 77 21.76 24.74 -6.71
C GLN A 77 22.20 26.10 -6.17
N ASN A 78 23.49 26.44 -6.32
CA ASN A 78 24.06 27.73 -5.94
C ASN A 78 23.81 28.11 -4.48
N ASN A 79 23.88 27.10 -3.59
CA ASN A 79 23.68 27.27 -2.16
C ASN A 79 22.27 27.80 -1.80
N ALA A 80 21.29 27.60 -2.68
CA ALA A 80 19.88 27.90 -2.42
C ALA A 80 19.34 27.05 -1.27
N SER A 81 18.46 27.65 -0.49
CA SER A 81 17.68 26.92 0.51
C SER A 81 16.61 26.10 -0.19
N CYS A 82 16.45 24.85 0.24
CA CYS A 82 15.38 23.99 -0.24
C CYS A 82 14.20 24.04 0.72
N ILE A 83 13.00 24.20 0.18
CA ILE A 83 11.74 24.21 0.90
C ILE A 83 10.86 23.11 0.32
N ASP A 84 10.45 22.20 1.21
CA ASP A 84 9.54 21.11 0.93
C ASP A 84 8.09 21.61 0.90
N ILE A 85 7.34 21.27 -0.13
CA ILE A 85 5.93 21.65 -0.30
C ILE A 85 5.10 20.47 -0.80
N ASP A 86 3.80 20.45 -0.50
CA ASP A 86 2.95 19.34 -0.94
C ASP A 86 2.99 19.18 -2.48
N GLY A 87 3.51 18.03 -2.92
CA GLY A 87 3.68 17.70 -4.34
C GLY A 87 4.96 18.22 -5.01
N GLY A 88 5.95 18.72 -4.26
CA GLY A 88 7.27 19.08 -4.80
C GLY A 88 8.16 19.93 -3.89
N PHE A 89 9.12 20.63 -4.49
CA PHE A 89 10.08 21.47 -3.75
C PHE A 89 10.51 22.70 -4.54
N MET A 90 11.01 23.72 -3.83
CA MET A 90 11.62 24.93 -4.41
C MET A 90 12.82 25.44 -3.63
#